data_AF-A0A3N1XNC6-F1
#
_entry.id   AF-A0A3N1XNC6-F1
#
_cell.length_a   1.000
_cell.length_b   1.000
_cell.length_c   1.000
_cell.angle_alpha   90.00
_cell.angle_beta   90.00
_cell.angle_gamma   90.00
#
_symmetry.space_group_name_H-M   'P 1'
#
loop_
_entity.id
_entity.type
_entity.pdbx_description
1 polymer ?
#
loop_
_entity_poly.entity_id
_entity_poly.type
_entity_poly.pdbx_seq_one_letter_code
_entity_poly.pdbx_strand_id
1 'polypeptide(L)'
;MDLLNLLKVQKCDTITNSHPFAYADASFKYIYCFGLGVLALGHMKAIAETKKSFDELLENIRLHPNQQDRIIIDINNNFDYKITEVFKVMDTKEKQYAFAGDLIQLSNNTLWAQIYCENVTNHYMSVFHFTKMERQFLIDFISLTHKNNMKEAIKLYRKFVKGGYHISYELLRYLSGGFLIEESFENLILDQGETLVIDKPTYIHGHVIIRNGASLILNGAEVNINGSIYVESGKISIQYSNISVEDTNEKYLIRILNCAVVKIEDSEINCNFKCGMIQQEKGFLIVNNSKILHTKSERAIHFDGANLTMNGTMIEDAMNGGVQILNRSSANIDDCSFYHCESEHGAAVYCDSLSDTRISNCRFRSCNAKYIGGAVYFAYKKYGQEIYSCEYIKCNPQDSIVFNDFTQEE
;
A
#
# COMPACT_ATOMS: atom_id res chain seq x y z
N MET A 1 22.56 -10.10 18.73
CA MET A 1 21.37 -9.71 17.94
C MET A 1 21.05 -8.28 18.32
N ASP A 2 21.09 -7.35 17.37
CA ASP A 2 20.94 -5.92 17.64
C ASP A 2 19.50 -5.60 18.09
N LEU A 3 19.35 -4.74 19.11
CA LEU A 3 18.06 -4.35 19.69
C LEU A 3 17.14 -3.76 18.61
N LEU A 4 17.72 -3.05 17.64
CA LEU A 4 17.01 -2.51 16.48
C LEU A 4 16.41 -3.60 15.59
N ASN A 5 17.11 -4.72 15.39
CA ASN A 5 16.58 -5.84 14.63
C ASN A 5 15.47 -6.56 15.41
N LEU A 6 15.60 -6.66 16.72
CA LEU A 6 14.60 -7.28 17.59
C LEU A 6 13.30 -6.46 17.64
N LEU A 7 13.41 -5.12 17.63
CA LEU A 7 12.28 -4.19 17.56
C LEU A 7 11.62 -4.16 16.18
N LYS A 8 12.39 -4.27 15.08
CA LYS A 8 11.83 -4.42 13.72
C LYS A 8 11.05 -5.72 13.57
N VAL A 9 11.60 -6.83 14.08
CA VAL A 9 10.92 -8.13 14.10
C VAL A 9 9.62 -8.04 14.90
N GLN A 10 9.64 -7.45 16.11
CA GLN A 10 8.42 -7.27 16.92
C GLN A 10 7.37 -6.34 16.27
N LYS A 11 7.79 -5.31 15.53
CA LYS A 11 6.88 -4.41 14.80
C LYS A 11 6.25 -5.12 13.59
N CYS A 12 6.99 -5.98 12.89
CA CYS A 12 6.43 -6.88 11.88
C CYS A 12 5.47 -7.90 12.52
N ASP A 13 5.85 -8.51 13.64
CA ASP A 13 5.04 -9.53 14.33
C ASP A 13 3.69 -8.99 14.84
N THR A 14 3.65 -7.72 15.25
CA THR A 14 2.41 -7.05 15.71
C THR A 14 1.47 -6.67 14.57
N ILE A 15 1.99 -6.46 13.35
CA ILE A 15 1.17 -6.26 12.14
C ILE A 15 0.71 -7.61 11.57
N THR A 16 1.53 -8.67 11.66
CA THR A 16 1.24 -10.00 11.10
C THR A 16 0.28 -10.88 11.91
N ASN A 17 -0.12 -10.48 13.13
CA ASN A 17 -1.09 -11.25 13.92
C ASN A 17 -2.56 -10.91 13.62
N SER A 18 -2.82 -9.89 12.80
CA SER A 18 -4.20 -9.54 12.41
C SER A 18 -4.59 -10.31 11.14
N HIS A 19 -5.79 -10.88 11.12
CA HIS A 19 -6.32 -11.51 9.90
C HIS A 19 -6.35 -10.51 8.74
N PRO A 20 -6.10 -10.91 7.47
CA PRO A 20 -6.13 -10.03 6.29
C PRO A 20 -7.47 -9.30 6.08
N PHE A 21 -8.52 -9.73 6.78
CA PHE A 21 -9.87 -9.20 6.67
C PHE A 21 -10.40 -8.64 8.00
N ALA A 22 -9.52 -8.33 8.95
CA ALA A 22 -9.91 -7.79 10.24
C ALA A 22 -10.71 -6.46 10.14
N TYR A 23 -10.40 -5.67 9.11
CA TYR A 23 -11.03 -4.39 8.79
C TYR A 23 -12.09 -4.48 7.67
N ALA A 24 -12.40 -5.68 7.19
CA ALA A 24 -13.52 -5.87 6.27
C ALA A 24 -14.85 -5.56 6.98
N ASP A 25 -15.92 -5.36 6.18
CA ASP A 25 -17.23 -5.06 6.73
C ASP A 25 -17.77 -6.21 7.61
N ALA A 26 -18.63 -5.85 8.57
CA ALA A 26 -19.14 -6.79 9.55
C ALA A 26 -19.95 -7.95 8.94
N SER A 27 -20.58 -7.75 7.78
CA SER A 27 -21.36 -8.78 7.10
C SER A 27 -20.44 -9.79 6.45
N PHE A 28 -19.40 -9.33 5.73
CA PHE A 28 -18.37 -10.20 5.15
C PHE A 28 -17.69 -11.05 6.23
N LYS A 29 -17.22 -10.42 7.31
CA LYS A 29 -16.55 -11.14 8.40
C LYS A 29 -17.41 -12.25 8.98
N TYR A 30 -18.70 -11.97 9.19
CA TYR A 30 -19.65 -12.97 9.68
C TYR A 30 -19.78 -14.16 8.71
N ILE A 31 -20.00 -13.89 7.43
CA ILE A 31 -20.17 -14.94 6.41
C ILE A 31 -18.89 -15.77 6.27
N TYR A 32 -17.71 -15.13 6.28
CA TYR A 32 -16.42 -15.80 6.29
C TYR A 32 -16.29 -16.78 7.47
N CYS A 33 -16.54 -16.29 8.69
CA CYS A 33 -16.45 -17.10 9.91
C CYS A 33 -17.51 -18.20 9.95
N PHE A 34 -18.71 -17.96 9.41
CA PHE A 34 -19.74 -18.99 9.27
C PHE A 34 -19.23 -20.15 8.41
N GLY A 35 -18.60 -19.85 7.26
CA GLY A 35 -18.05 -20.87 6.37
C GLY A 35 -16.99 -21.74 7.05
N LEU A 36 -16.08 -21.13 7.81
CA LEU A 36 -15.09 -21.84 8.63
C LEU A 36 -15.74 -22.65 9.76
N GLY A 37 -16.80 -22.10 10.36
CA GLY A 37 -17.61 -22.73 11.39
C GLY A 37 -18.25 -24.04 10.93
N VAL A 38 -18.53 -24.23 9.64
CA VAL A 38 -19.00 -25.54 9.13
C VAL A 38 -17.97 -26.65 9.40
N LEU A 39 -16.68 -26.35 9.26
CA LEU A 39 -15.62 -27.30 9.61
C LEU A 39 -15.47 -27.40 11.13
N ALA A 40 -15.38 -26.27 11.82
CA ALA A 40 -15.04 -26.27 13.25
C ALA A 40 -16.19 -26.78 14.15
N LEU A 41 -17.43 -26.51 13.77
CA LEU A 41 -18.63 -26.71 14.60
C LEU A 41 -19.65 -27.71 14.02
N GLY A 42 -19.48 -28.18 12.78
CA GLY A 42 -20.45 -29.06 12.13
C GLY A 42 -20.45 -30.52 12.60
N HIS A 43 -19.43 -30.94 13.37
CA HIS A 43 -19.32 -32.31 13.86
C HIS A 43 -18.73 -32.37 15.28
N MET A 44 -19.31 -33.21 16.16
CA MET A 44 -18.92 -33.30 17.58
C MET A 44 -17.43 -33.56 17.82
N LYS A 45 -16.81 -34.42 17.00
CA LYS A 45 -15.35 -34.66 17.09
C LYS A 45 -14.53 -33.44 16.67
N ALA A 46 -14.98 -32.72 15.63
CA ALA A 46 -14.28 -31.53 15.16
C ALA A 46 -14.37 -30.40 16.19
N ILE A 47 -15.53 -30.23 16.85
CA ILE A 47 -15.70 -29.25 17.94
C ILE A 47 -14.66 -29.48 19.04
N ALA A 48 -14.46 -30.73 19.46
CA ALA A 48 -13.56 -31.06 20.56
C ALA A 48 -12.09 -30.69 20.27
N GLU A 49 -11.68 -30.69 18.99
CA GLU A 49 -10.28 -30.49 18.59
C GLU A 49 -10.01 -29.09 18.02
N THR A 50 -10.97 -28.51 17.29
CA THR A 50 -10.78 -27.26 16.54
C THR A 50 -11.31 -26.01 17.23
N LYS A 51 -12.19 -26.16 18.24
CA LYS A 51 -12.89 -25.01 18.85
C LYS A 51 -11.94 -23.93 19.35
N LYS A 52 -10.86 -24.31 20.03
CA LYS A 52 -9.88 -23.34 20.55
C LYS A 52 -9.25 -22.50 19.42
N SER A 53 -8.74 -23.15 18.38
CA SER A 53 -8.13 -22.45 17.24
C SER A 53 -9.15 -21.66 16.43
N PHE A 54 -10.40 -22.12 16.37
CA PHE A 54 -11.48 -21.36 15.75
C PHE A 54 -11.80 -20.09 16.55
N ASP A 55 -11.90 -20.18 17.87
CA ASP A 55 -12.14 -19.02 18.75
C ASP A 55 -10.99 -17.98 18.62
N GLU A 56 -9.72 -18.43 18.57
CA GLU A 56 -8.55 -17.57 18.29
C GLU A 56 -8.66 -16.86 16.92
N LEU A 57 -9.17 -17.55 15.88
CA LEU A 57 -9.41 -16.96 14.56
C LEU A 57 -10.50 -15.88 14.60
N LEU A 58 -11.59 -16.12 15.34
CA LEU A 58 -12.68 -15.14 15.52
C LEU A 58 -12.19 -13.84 16.17
N GLU A 59 -11.22 -13.94 17.08
CA GLU A 59 -10.55 -12.78 17.69
C GLU A 59 -9.64 -12.07 16.68
N ASN A 60 -8.82 -12.80 15.94
CA ASN A 60 -7.87 -12.23 14.95
C ASN A 60 -8.57 -11.51 13.79
N ILE A 61 -9.72 -12.03 13.33
CA ILE A 61 -10.57 -11.35 12.32
C ILE A 61 -11.45 -10.26 12.94
N ARG A 62 -11.44 -10.11 14.27
CA ARG A 62 -12.23 -9.11 15.00
C ARG A 62 -13.73 -9.25 14.74
N LEU A 63 -14.24 -10.47 14.84
CA LEU A 63 -15.68 -10.72 14.78
C LEU A 63 -16.33 -10.28 16.11
N HIS A 64 -17.46 -9.57 16.02
CA HIS A 64 -18.15 -9.09 17.22
C HIS A 64 -18.66 -10.27 18.07
N PRO A 65 -18.51 -10.27 19.41
CA PRO A 65 -18.90 -11.39 20.28
C PRO A 65 -20.35 -11.88 20.06
N ASN A 66 -21.32 -10.95 19.95
CA ASN A 66 -22.73 -11.29 19.68
C ASN A 66 -22.95 -12.10 18.38
N GLN A 67 -22.02 -12.01 17.41
CA GLN A 67 -22.09 -12.76 16.17
C GLN A 67 -21.48 -14.17 16.32
N GLN A 68 -20.55 -14.38 17.25
CA GLN A 68 -19.87 -15.67 17.44
C GLN A 68 -20.87 -16.76 17.85
N ASP A 69 -21.71 -16.49 18.85
CA ASP A 69 -22.75 -17.42 19.32
C ASP A 69 -23.81 -17.71 18.25
N ARG A 70 -23.99 -16.78 17.30
CA ARG A 70 -24.98 -16.93 16.22
C ARG A 70 -24.52 -17.94 15.16
N ILE A 71 -23.21 -18.16 15.00
CA ILE A 71 -22.68 -19.08 13.98
C ILE A 71 -23.24 -20.49 14.18
N ILE A 72 -23.20 -21.03 15.39
CA ILE A 72 -23.71 -22.40 15.66
C ILE A 72 -25.23 -22.49 15.47
N ILE A 73 -25.96 -21.41 15.80
CA ILE A 73 -27.42 -21.34 15.60
C ILE A 73 -27.73 -21.37 14.11
N ASP A 74 -27.02 -20.60 13.30
CA ASP A 74 -27.23 -20.54 11.86
C ASP A 74 -26.75 -21.82 11.16
N ILE A 75 -25.72 -22.51 11.66
CA ILE A 75 -25.31 -23.82 11.13
C ILE A 75 -26.43 -24.84 11.32
N ASN A 76 -27.13 -24.80 12.46
CA ASN A 76 -28.21 -25.74 12.74
C ASN A 76 -29.53 -25.39 12.05
N ASN A 77 -29.84 -24.10 11.87
CA ASN A 77 -31.17 -23.66 11.46
C ASN A 77 -31.22 -22.98 10.07
N ASN A 78 -30.11 -22.43 9.58
CA ASN A 78 -30.05 -21.57 8.39
C ASN A 78 -28.94 -21.97 7.41
N PHE A 79 -28.51 -23.24 7.44
CA PHE A 79 -27.33 -23.71 6.71
C PHE A 79 -27.38 -23.40 5.21
N ASP A 80 -28.43 -23.83 4.50
CA ASP A 80 -28.52 -23.73 3.04
C ASP A 80 -28.45 -22.28 2.54
N TYR A 81 -29.11 -21.37 3.26
CA TYR A 81 -29.07 -19.95 2.96
C TYR A 81 -27.65 -19.38 3.17
N LYS A 82 -27.05 -19.66 4.33
CA LYS A 82 -25.76 -19.08 4.71
C LYS A 82 -24.59 -19.64 3.93
N ILE A 83 -24.58 -20.93 3.61
CA ILE A 83 -23.52 -21.52 2.79
C ILE A 83 -23.53 -20.94 1.37
N THR A 84 -24.71 -20.61 0.84
CA THR A 84 -24.83 -19.92 -0.44
C THR A 84 -24.25 -18.51 -0.39
N GLU A 85 -24.40 -17.79 0.74
CA GLU A 85 -23.74 -16.50 0.95
C GLU A 85 -22.22 -16.63 0.98
N VAL A 86 -21.69 -17.68 1.63
CA VAL A 86 -20.24 -17.98 1.63
C VAL A 86 -19.72 -18.08 0.21
N PHE A 87 -20.39 -18.85 -0.65
CA PHE A 87 -19.94 -19.02 -2.04
C PHE A 87 -20.00 -17.72 -2.86
N LYS A 88 -20.91 -16.81 -2.51
CA LYS A 88 -21.02 -15.50 -3.18
C LYS A 88 -19.95 -14.51 -2.75
N VAL A 89 -19.62 -14.46 -1.46
CA VAL A 89 -18.67 -13.45 -0.95
C VAL A 89 -17.20 -13.82 -1.19
N MET A 90 -16.90 -15.11 -1.41
CA MET A 90 -15.58 -15.60 -1.81
C MET A 90 -15.38 -15.46 -3.33
N ASP A 91 -15.54 -14.24 -3.82
CA ASP A 91 -15.56 -13.88 -5.25
C ASP A 91 -14.16 -13.69 -5.86
N THR A 92 -13.10 -13.61 -5.05
CA THR A 92 -11.72 -13.46 -5.52
C THR A 92 -10.85 -14.63 -5.09
N LYS A 93 -9.78 -14.88 -5.85
CA LYS A 93 -8.77 -15.90 -5.50
C LYS A 93 -8.08 -15.60 -4.18
N GLU A 94 -7.85 -14.33 -3.87
CA GLU A 94 -7.27 -13.90 -2.60
C GLU A 94 -8.12 -14.32 -1.40
N LYS A 95 -9.44 -14.01 -1.42
CA LYS A 95 -10.37 -14.43 -0.38
C LYS A 95 -10.47 -15.95 -0.26
N GLN A 96 -10.51 -16.63 -1.41
CA GLN A 96 -10.57 -18.08 -1.47
C GLN A 96 -9.29 -18.74 -0.90
N TYR A 97 -8.10 -18.20 -1.18
CA TYR A 97 -6.84 -18.72 -0.65
C TYR A 97 -6.70 -18.50 0.85
N ALA A 98 -7.10 -17.32 1.36
CA ALA A 98 -7.18 -17.07 2.79
C ALA A 98 -8.11 -18.07 3.49
N PHE A 99 -9.35 -18.20 2.97
CA PHE A 99 -10.35 -19.11 3.50
C PHE A 99 -9.89 -20.58 3.48
N ALA A 100 -9.33 -21.03 2.35
CA ALA A 100 -8.80 -22.37 2.22
C ALA A 100 -7.59 -22.61 3.14
N GLY A 101 -6.73 -21.60 3.32
CA GLY A 101 -5.60 -21.67 4.24
C GLY A 101 -6.04 -21.84 5.69
N ASP A 102 -7.03 -21.09 6.14
CA ASP A 102 -7.61 -21.22 7.48
C ASP A 102 -8.25 -22.61 7.69
N LEU A 103 -8.98 -23.12 6.69
CA LEU A 103 -9.52 -24.49 6.74
C LEU A 103 -8.43 -25.54 6.87
N ILE A 104 -7.33 -25.41 6.11
CA ILE A 104 -6.18 -26.32 6.20
C ILE A 104 -5.55 -26.24 7.60
N GLN A 105 -5.34 -25.04 8.13
CA GLN A 105 -4.76 -24.86 9.46
C GLN A 105 -5.64 -25.46 10.56
N LEU A 106 -6.96 -25.21 10.52
CA LEU A 106 -7.91 -25.85 11.45
C LEU A 106 -7.90 -27.37 11.31
N SER A 107 -7.87 -27.88 10.08
CA SER A 107 -7.81 -29.32 9.80
C SER A 107 -6.53 -29.97 10.34
N ASN A 108 -5.38 -29.30 10.22
CA ASN A 108 -4.08 -29.78 10.72
C ASN A 108 -4.05 -29.95 12.24
N ASN A 109 -4.95 -29.28 12.98
CA ASN A 109 -5.07 -29.39 14.44
C ASN A 109 -5.95 -30.57 14.89
N THR A 110 -6.35 -31.47 13.98
CA THR A 110 -7.25 -32.60 14.29
C THR A 110 -6.56 -33.96 14.16
N LEU A 111 -6.87 -34.87 15.09
CA LEU A 111 -6.44 -36.27 15.06
C LEU A 111 -7.64 -37.19 14.79
N TRP A 112 -8.77 -36.96 15.45
CA TRP A 112 -9.95 -37.83 15.34
C TRP A 112 -10.98 -37.35 14.32
N ALA A 113 -11.00 -36.04 14.04
CA ALA A 113 -11.87 -35.43 13.04
C ALA A 113 -11.21 -35.25 11.66
N GLN A 114 -9.98 -35.73 11.47
CA GLN A 114 -9.18 -35.49 10.25
C GLN A 114 -9.95 -35.77 8.95
N ILE A 115 -10.57 -36.95 8.82
CA ILE A 115 -11.33 -37.32 7.61
C ILE A 115 -12.50 -36.34 7.36
N TYR A 116 -13.19 -35.91 8.41
CA TYR A 116 -14.28 -34.94 8.29
C TYR A 116 -13.75 -33.58 7.83
N CYS A 117 -12.70 -33.07 8.49
CA CYS A 117 -12.10 -31.77 8.17
C CYS A 117 -11.51 -31.73 6.76
N GLU A 118 -10.81 -32.80 6.34
CA GLU A 118 -10.28 -32.94 4.99
C GLU A 118 -11.40 -32.98 3.96
N ASN A 119 -12.49 -33.71 4.23
CA ASN A 119 -13.65 -33.75 3.35
C ASN A 119 -14.26 -32.35 3.20
N VAL A 120 -14.58 -31.66 4.29
CA VAL A 120 -15.16 -30.31 4.23
C VAL A 120 -14.26 -29.36 3.45
N THR A 121 -12.95 -29.37 3.72
CA THR A 121 -11.96 -28.55 3.01
C THR A 121 -11.94 -28.85 1.52
N ASN A 122 -11.94 -30.14 1.14
CA ASN A 122 -11.94 -30.57 -0.26
C ASN A 122 -13.22 -30.19 -1.01
N HIS A 123 -14.39 -30.22 -0.33
CA HIS A 123 -15.66 -29.78 -0.90
C HIS A 123 -15.63 -28.28 -1.19
N TYR A 124 -15.18 -27.45 -0.23
CA TYR A 124 -15.03 -26.00 -0.45
C TYR A 124 -14.11 -25.69 -1.64
N MET A 125 -12.92 -26.29 -1.67
CA MET A 125 -11.98 -26.10 -2.79
C MET A 125 -12.56 -26.58 -4.14
N SER A 126 -13.47 -27.56 -4.13
CA SER A 126 -14.18 -28.02 -5.33
C SER A 126 -15.20 -27.00 -5.82
N VAL A 127 -16.00 -26.46 -4.91
CA VAL A 127 -16.99 -25.40 -5.21
C VAL A 127 -16.30 -24.14 -5.74
N PHE A 128 -15.15 -23.77 -5.18
CA PHE A 128 -14.34 -22.64 -5.64
C PHE A 128 -13.46 -22.95 -6.87
N HIS A 129 -13.62 -24.14 -7.46
CA HIS A 129 -12.91 -24.56 -8.68
C HIS A 129 -11.37 -24.44 -8.58
N PHE A 130 -10.80 -24.85 -7.45
CA PHE A 130 -9.35 -24.89 -7.29
C PHE A 130 -8.75 -25.96 -8.19
N THR A 131 -7.75 -25.56 -8.98
CA THR A 131 -6.90 -26.45 -9.75
C THR A 131 -6.06 -27.34 -8.82
N LYS A 132 -5.54 -28.44 -9.36
CA LYS A 132 -4.62 -29.32 -8.63
C LYS A 132 -3.38 -28.58 -8.14
N MET A 133 -2.88 -27.59 -8.91
CA MET A 133 -1.71 -26.82 -8.52
C MET A 133 -1.98 -25.89 -7.33
N GLU A 134 -3.12 -25.20 -7.29
CA GLU A 134 -3.50 -24.34 -6.16
C GLU A 134 -3.67 -25.14 -4.86
N ARG A 135 -4.37 -26.28 -4.92
CA ARG A 135 -4.57 -27.14 -3.74
C ARG A 135 -3.25 -27.63 -3.17
N GLN A 136 -2.41 -28.19 -4.06
CA GLN A 136 -1.12 -28.72 -3.66
C GLN A 136 -0.22 -27.62 -3.11
N PHE A 137 -0.23 -26.44 -3.74
CA PHE A 137 0.52 -25.28 -3.26
C PHE A 137 0.16 -24.92 -1.81
N LEU A 138 -1.14 -24.70 -1.51
CA LEU A 138 -1.55 -24.28 -0.17
C LEU A 138 -1.22 -25.33 0.90
N ILE A 139 -1.50 -26.61 0.62
CA ILE A 139 -1.22 -27.71 1.54
C ILE A 139 0.29 -27.82 1.80
N ASP A 140 1.10 -27.85 0.74
CA ASP A 140 2.54 -28.00 0.87
C ASP A 140 3.16 -26.77 1.54
N PHE A 141 2.74 -25.57 1.16
CA PHE A 141 3.24 -24.32 1.73
C PHE A 141 3.01 -24.26 3.23
N ILE A 142 1.77 -24.50 3.69
CA ILE A 142 1.44 -24.54 5.13
C ILE A 142 2.19 -25.68 5.84
N SER A 143 2.35 -26.84 5.20
CA SER A 143 3.10 -27.95 5.81
C SER A 143 4.59 -27.64 5.99
N LEU A 144 5.21 -26.92 5.03
CA LEU A 144 6.62 -26.56 5.06
C LEU A 144 6.90 -25.50 6.11
N THR A 145 5.93 -24.62 6.37
CA THR A 145 6.06 -23.55 7.35
C THR A 145 5.98 -24.11 8.76
N HIS A 146 5.10 -25.08 9.04
CA HIS A 146 5.13 -25.85 10.30
C HIS A 146 6.47 -26.57 10.53
N LYS A 147 7.16 -26.96 9.46
CA LYS A 147 8.49 -27.60 9.50
C LYS A 147 9.65 -26.59 9.51
N ASN A 148 9.38 -25.28 9.54
CA ASN A 148 10.37 -24.20 9.43
C ASN A 148 11.30 -24.31 8.20
N ASN A 149 10.83 -24.91 7.10
CA ASN A 149 11.64 -25.11 5.90
C ASN A 149 11.40 -24.00 4.85
N MET A 150 11.92 -22.82 5.14
CA MET A 150 11.67 -21.62 4.31
C MET A 150 12.28 -21.71 2.91
N LYS A 151 13.41 -22.40 2.74
CA LYS A 151 14.06 -22.56 1.43
C LYS A 151 13.16 -23.29 0.44
N GLU A 152 12.51 -24.37 0.88
CA GLU A 152 11.57 -25.10 0.02
C GLU A 152 10.26 -24.35 -0.17
N ALA A 153 9.77 -23.63 0.85
CA ALA A 153 8.58 -22.78 0.72
C ALA A 153 8.76 -21.69 -0.36
N ILE A 154 9.94 -21.04 -0.40
CA ILE A 154 10.29 -20.06 -1.45
C ILE A 154 10.33 -20.70 -2.83
N LYS A 155 10.92 -21.90 -2.97
CA LYS A 155 10.94 -22.61 -4.27
C LYS A 155 9.52 -22.96 -4.74
N LEU A 156 8.67 -23.40 -3.82
CA LEU A 156 7.28 -23.73 -4.08
C LEU A 156 6.50 -22.49 -4.55
N TYR A 157 6.65 -21.36 -3.85
CA TYR A 157 6.07 -20.08 -4.26
C TYR A 157 6.54 -19.64 -5.65
N ARG A 158 7.86 -19.66 -5.92
CA ARG A 158 8.39 -19.29 -7.25
C ARG A 158 7.85 -20.19 -8.36
N LYS A 159 7.64 -21.48 -8.09
CA LYS A 159 7.02 -22.40 -9.06
C LYS A 159 5.55 -22.07 -9.29
N PHE A 160 4.82 -21.70 -8.23
CA PHE A 160 3.42 -21.28 -8.31
C PHE A 160 3.25 -20.04 -9.19
N VAL A 161 4.07 -19.00 -8.96
CA VAL A 161 4.05 -17.77 -9.77
C VAL A 161 4.44 -18.04 -11.22
N LYS A 162 5.48 -18.84 -11.48
CA LYS A 162 5.85 -19.26 -12.85
C LYS A 162 4.75 -20.05 -13.57
N GLY A 163 3.83 -20.66 -12.82
CA GLY A 163 2.65 -21.34 -13.35
C GLY A 163 1.52 -20.40 -13.76
N GLY A 164 1.68 -19.07 -13.61
CA GLY A 164 0.68 -18.06 -13.91
C GLY A 164 -0.32 -17.79 -12.78
N TYR A 165 -0.04 -18.29 -11.57
CA TYR A 165 -0.87 -18.02 -10.39
C TYR A 165 -0.33 -16.83 -9.60
N HIS A 166 -1.20 -16.18 -8.85
CA HIS A 166 -0.85 -15.04 -8.02
C HIS A 166 -1.47 -15.20 -6.63
N ILE A 167 -0.68 -14.93 -5.61
CA ILE A 167 -1.09 -14.85 -4.20
C ILE A 167 -0.27 -13.72 -3.59
N SER A 168 -0.92 -12.84 -2.83
CA SER A 168 -0.23 -11.68 -2.27
C SER A 168 0.82 -12.10 -1.24
N TYR A 169 1.88 -11.30 -1.13
CA TYR A 169 2.88 -11.51 -0.09
C TYR A 169 2.30 -11.35 1.32
N GLU A 170 1.37 -10.42 1.52
CA GLU A 170 0.64 -10.25 2.79
C GLU A 170 -0.07 -11.53 3.20
N LEU A 171 -0.77 -12.18 2.27
CA LEU A 171 -1.46 -13.43 2.56
C LEU A 171 -0.48 -14.57 2.82
N LEU A 172 0.64 -14.64 2.13
CA LEU A 172 1.70 -15.62 2.44
C LEU A 172 2.26 -15.42 3.86
N ARG A 173 2.45 -14.17 4.28
CA ARG A 173 2.87 -13.79 5.63
C ARG A 173 1.81 -14.12 6.68
N TYR A 174 0.53 -13.97 6.36
CA TYR A 174 -0.55 -14.39 7.24
C TYR A 174 -0.59 -15.92 7.40
N LEU A 175 -0.60 -16.65 6.28
CA LEU A 175 -0.59 -18.11 6.28
C LEU A 175 0.70 -18.68 6.91
N SER A 176 1.76 -17.89 6.94
CA SER A 176 3.02 -18.21 7.60
C SER A 176 3.74 -16.96 8.11
N GLY A 177 3.57 -16.66 9.40
CA GLY A 177 4.18 -15.49 10.04
C GLY A 177 5.70 -15.39 9.94
N GLY A 178 6.39 -16.52 9.68
CA GLY A 178 7.85 -16.57 9.48
C GLY A 178 8.30 -16.49 8.02
N PHE A 179 7.40 -16.50 7.04
CA PHE A 179 7.78 -16.53 5.62
C PHE A 179 8.43 -15.21 5.22
N LEU A 180 9.65 -15.25 4.68
CA LEU A 180 10.34 -14.06 4.22
C LEU A 180 10.90 -14.35 2.83
N ILE A 181 10.60 -13.46 1.89
CA ILE A 181 11.19 -13.47 0.56
C ILE A 181 11.56 -12.05 0.19
N GLU A 182 12.70 -11.94 -0.47
CA GLU A 182 13.16 -10.71 -1.08
C GLU A 182 13.32 -10.96 -2.58
N GLU A 183 13.01 -9.93 -3.36
CA GLU A 183 13.30 -9.89 -4.78
C GLU A 183 14.38 -8.87 -5.09
N SER A 184 15.18 -9.17 -6.10
CA SER A 184 16.15 -8.23 -6.64
C SER A 184 16.00 -8.15 -8.15
N PHE A 185 16.05 -6.92 -8.67
CA PHE A 185 16.01 -6.64 -10.09
C PHE A 185 17.25 -5.84 -10.49
N GLU A 186 17.85 -6.23 -11.61
CA GLU A 186 18.89 -5.44 -12.30
C GLU A 186 18.22 -4.75 -13.49
N ASN A 187 18.29 -3.42 -13.57
CA ASN A 187 17.72 -2.60 -14.64
C ASN A 187 16.41 -3.15 -15.23
N LEU A 188 15.29 -2.74 -14.64
CA LEU A 188 13.98 -3.26 -15.00
C LEU A 188 13.41 -2.50 -16.20
N ILE A 189 13.03 -3.21 -17.26
CA ILE A 189 12.34 -2.63 -18.41
C ILE A 189 10.97 -3.31 -18.54
N LEU A 190 9.91 -2.49 -18.48
CA LEU A 190 8.52 -2.90 -18.67
C LEU A 190 7.98 -2.34 -19.99
N ASP A 191 7.49 -3.21 -20.86
CA ASP A 191 7.11 -2.94 -22.25
C ASP A 191 5.84 -3.73 -22.68
N GLN A 192 5.30 -3.42 -23.85
CA GLN A 192 4.25 -4.20 -24.54
C GLN A 192 3.01 -4.51 -23.69
N GLY A 193 2.57 -3.56 -22.86
CA GLY A 193 1.39 -3.71 -22.01
C GLY A 193 1.56 -4.65 -20.81
N GLU A 194 2.79 -5.09 -20.51
CA GLU A 194 3.03 -5.96 -19.37
C GLU A 194 2.69 -5.27 -18.04
N THR A 195 2.28 -6.05 -17.04
CA THR A 195 1.98 -5.54 -15.70
C THR A 195 2.85 -6.25 -14.68
N LEU A 196 3.70 -5.49 -13.99
CA LEU A 196 4.46 -5.96 -12.85
C LEU A 196 3.82 -5.43 -11.57
N VAL A 197 3.47 -6.35 -10.68
CA VAL A 197 3.05 -6.04 -9.31
C VAL A 197 4.21 -6.36 -8.38
N ILE A 198 4.64 -5.35 -7.63
CA ILE A 198 5.59 -5.50 -6.53
C ILE A 198 4.79 -5.30 -5.24
N ASP A 199 4.73 -6.35 -4.44
CA ASP A 199 3.97 -6.43 -3.18
C ASP A 199 4.83 -6.97 -2.02
N LYS A 200 6.14 -7.11 -2.24
CA LYS A 200 7.08 -7.73 -1.32
C LYS A 200 8.39 -6.93 -1.24
N PRO A 201 9.22 -7.14 -0.20
CA PRO A 201 10.52 -6.50 -0.10
C PRO A 201 11.36 -6.70 -1.36
N THR A 202 11.77 -5.59 -1.97
CA THR A 202 12.40 -5.58 -3.29
C THR A 202 13.58 -4.62 -3.35
N TYR A 203 14.69 -5.09 -3.89
CA TYR A 203 15.86 -4.28 -4.21
C TYR A 203 15.94 -4.08 -5.72
N ILE A 204 16.06 -2.83 -6.15
CA ILE A 204 16.20 -2.49 -7.57
C ILE A 204 17.59 -1.87 -7.75
N HIS A 205 18.45 -2.58 -8.46
CA HIS A 205 19.78 -2.13 -8.85
C HIS A 205 19.69 -1.56 -10.27
N GLY A 206 19.75 -0.23 -10.39
CA GLY A 206 19.62 0.49 -11.64
C GLY A 206 18.23 1.07 -11.88
N HIS A 207 17.96 1.41 -13.14
CA HIS A 207 16.75 2.15 -13.50
C HIS A 207 15.55 1.23 -13.75
N VAL A 208 14.35 1.79 -13.57
CA VAL A 208 13.10 1.18 -14.01
C VAL A 208 12.57 2.00 -15.18
N ILE A 209 12.28 1.36 -16.32
CA ILE A 209 11.75 2.02 -17.52
C ILE A 209 10.39 1.41 -17.85
N ILE A 210 9.35 2.24 -17.96
CA ILE A 210 7.98 1.82 -18.20
C ILE A 210 7.44 2.51 -19.46
N ARG A 211 7.15 1.70 -20.49
CA ARG A 211 6.73 2.20 -21.81
C ARG A 211 5.68 1.32 -22.48
N ASN A 212 5.12 1.81 -23.58
CA ASN A 212 4.19 1.10 -24.46
C ASN A 212 3.01 0.45 -23.72
N GLY A 213 2.37 1.22 -22.83
CA GLY A 213 1.20 0.79 -22.07
C GLY A 213 1.48 -0.16 -20.91
N ALA A 214 2.74 -0.51 -20.65
CA ALA A 214 3.11 -1.32 -19.50
C ALA A 214 2.78 -0.61 -18.17
N SER A 215 2.61 -1.40 -17.11
CA SER A 215 2.16 -0.93 -15.80
C SER A 215 3.07 -1.46 -14.68
N LEU A 216 3.55 -0.55 -13.83
CA LEU A 216 4.15 -0.90 -12.55
C LEU A 216 3.17 -0.58 -11.42
N ILE A 217 2.89 -1.56 -10.58
CA ILE A 217 2.04 -1.41 -9.40
C ILE A 217 2.87 -1.76 -8.17
N LEU A 218 3.12 -0.77 -7.32
CA LEU A 218 3.69 -0.97 -6.00
C LEU A 218 2.54 -0.97 -4.99
N ASN A 219 2.28 -2.11 -4.34
CA ASN A 219 1.15 -2.24 -3.43
C ASN A 219 1.57 -3.01 -2.16
N GLY A 220 1.70 -2.32 -1.03
CA GLY A 220 2.20 -2.95 0.19
C GLY A 220 3.70 -3.29 0.15
N ALA A 221 4.45 -2.69 -0.77
CA ALA A 221 5.84 -3.05 -1.02
C ALA A 221 6.83 -2.23 -0.19
N GLU A 222 7.93 -2.87 0.20
CA GLU A 222 9.14 -2.20 0.69
C GLU A 222 10.18 -2.22 -0.43
N VAL A 223 10.49 -1.07 -1.02
CA VAL A 223 11.37 -0.96 -2.18
C VAL A 223 12.61 -0.14 -1.83
N ASN A 224 13.79 -0.76 -1.95
CA ASN A 224 15.06 -0.06 -1.95
C ASN A 224 15.55 0.07 -3.39
N ILE A 225 15.83 1.28 -3.85
CA ILE A 225 16.23 1.53 -5.24
C ILE A 225 17.55 2.28 -5.30
N ASN A 226 18.49 1.72 -6.07
CA ASN A 226 19.71 2.37 -6.50
C ASN A 226 19.54 2.79 -7.97
N GLY A 227 18.76 3.86 -8.19
CA GLY A 227 18.37 4.32 -9.51
C GLY A 227 17.10 5.18 -9.49
N SER A 228 16.44 5.26 -10.64
CA SER A 228 15.23 6.08 -10.85
C SER A 228 14.23 5.35 -11.75
N ILE A 229 12.98 5.78 -11.66
CA ILE A 229 11.82 5.25 -12.40
C ILE A 229 11.44 6.23 -13.50
N TYR A 230 11.36 5.74 -14.73
CA TYR A 230 10.98 6.50 -15.92
C TYR A 230 9.67 5.97 -16.48
N VAL A 231 8.69 6.85 -16.64
CA VAL A 231 7.40 6.54 -17.27
C VAL A 231 7.26 7.36 -18.54
N GLU A 232 7.49 6.70 -19.67
CA GLU A 232 7.49 7.35 -21.00
C GLU A 232 6.11 7.29 -21.64
N SER A 233 5.45 6.13 -21.57
CA SER A 233 4.13 5.86 -22.17
C SER A 233 3.41 4.72 -21.45
N GLY A 234 3.73 4.53 -20.17
CA GLY A 234 3.19 3.49 -19.31
C GLY A 234 2.31 4.03 -18.19
N LYS A 235 2.11 3.21 -17.17
CA LYS A 235 1.34 3.53 -15.97
C LYS A 235 2.14 3.18 -14.73
N ILE A 236 1.96 3.98 -13.68
CA ILE A 236 2.51 3.71 -12.36
C ILE A 236 1.47 4.01 -11.30
N SER A 237 1.37 3.13 -10.31
CA SER A 237 0.56 3.31 -9.10
C SER A 237 1.35 2.87 -7.89
N ILE A 238 1.33 3.69 -6.84
CA ILE A 238 2.06 3.44 -5.59
C ILE A 238 1.06 3.55 -4.44
N GLN A 239 0.83 2.45 -3.75
CA GLN A 239 -0.16 2.34 -2.68
C GLN A 239 0.42 1.56 -1.51
N TYR A 240 0.18 2.03 -0.28
CA TYR A 240 0.60 1.35 0.95
C TYR A 240 2.09 0.96 0.98
N SER A 241 2.94 1.69 0.25
CA SER A 241 4.32 1.27 -0.05
C SER A 241 5.35 2.18 0.60
N ASN A 242 6.48 1.60 0.98
CA ASN A 242 7.64 2.31 1.49
C ASN A 242 8.75 2.24 0.44
N ILE A 243 9.19 3.40 -0.06
CA ILE A 243 10.25 3.48 -1.07
C ILE A 243 11.43 4.26 -0.48
N SER A 244 12.62 3.68 -0.54
CA SER A 244 13.85 4.30 -0.06
C SER A 244 14.89 4.34 -1.18
N VAL A 245 15.43 5.53 -1.45
CA VAL A 245 16.48 5.72 -2.45
C VAL A 245 17.84 5.47 -1.81
N GLU A 246 18.53 4.42 -2.21
CA GLU A 246 19.89 4.14 -1.72
C GLU A 246 20.91 5.08 -2.37
N ASP A 247 20.84 5.20 -3.69
CA ASP A 247 21.67 6.12 -4.47
C ASP A 247 21.04 6.40 -5.84
N THR A 248 21.34 7.57 -6.42
CA THR A 248 20.99 7.91 -7.80
C THR A 248 21.78 9.14 -8.24
N ASN A 249 22.13 9.21 -9.53
CA ASN A 249 22.71 10.40 -10.15
C ASN A 249 21.64 11.28 -10.83
N GLU A 250 20.38 10.86 -10.78
CA GLU A 250 19.28 11.58 -11.40
C GLU A 250 18.73 12.66 -10.48
N LYS A 251 18.13 13.68 -11.11
CA LYS A 251 17.50 14.79 -10.39
C LYS A 251 16.27 14.37 -9.60
N TYR A 252 15.54 13.36 -10.07
CA TYR A 252 14.29 12.88 -9.48
C TYR A 252 14.29 11.35 -9.38
N LEU A 253 13.65 10.82 -8.34
CA LEU A 253 13.35 9.39 -8.24
C LEU A 253 12.40 8.95 -9.35
N ILE A 254 11.33 9.71 -9.62
CA ILE A 254 10.31 9.37 -10.61
C ILE A 254 10.25 10.47 -11.67
N ARG A 255 10.35 10.10 -12.96
CA ARG A 255 10.20 11.01 -14.09
C ARG A 255 9.08 10.52 -15.01
N ILE A 256 8.04 11.34 -15.14
CA ILE A 256 6.83 11.05 -15.90
C ILE A 256 6.77 11.98 -17.12
N LEU A 257 7.06 11.43 -18.30
CA LEU A 257 6.94 12.17 -19.56
C LEU A 257 5.50 12.16 -20.08
N ASN A 258 4.85 10.98 -20.03
CA ASN A 258 3.46 10.84 -20.46
C ASN A 258 2.77 9.71 -19.69
N CYS A 259 1.95 10.10 -18.72
CA CYS A 259 1.03 9.22 -18.03
C CYS A 259 -0.26 9.99 -17.77
N ALA A 260 -1.42 9.38 -18.04
CA ALA A 260 -2.69 10.06 -17.88
C ALA A 260 -2.97 10.40 -16.41
N VAL A 261 -2.78 9.44 -15.51
CA VAL A 261 -3.04 9.60 -14.07
C VAL A 261 -1.95 8.86 -13.30
N VAL A 262 -1.30 9.54 -12.37
CA VAL A 262 -0.36 8.97 -11.42
C VAL A 262 -0.97 9.07 -10.02
N LYS A 263 -0.99 7.95 -9.30
CA LYS A 263 -1.52 7.86 -7.94
C LYS A 263 -0.45 7.41 -6.96
N ILE A 264 -0.32 8.17 -5.87
CA ILE A 264 0.52 7.85 -4.73
C ILE A 264 -0.37 7.98 -3.48
N GLU A 265 -0.70 6.86 -2.85
CA GLU A 265 -1.66 6.82 -1.75
C GLU A 265 -1.11 6.03 -0.55
N ASP A 266 -1.31 6.55 0.65
CA ASP A 266 -0.95 5.87 1.91
C ASP A 266 0.51 5.34 1.92
N SER A 267 1.43 6.08 1.31
CA SER A 267 2.80 5.62 1.03
C SER A 267 3.87 6.55 1.62
N GLU A 268 5.04 6.00 1.96
CA GLU A 268 6.20 6.76 2.45
C GLU A 268 7.34 6.67 1.42
N ILE A 269 7.77 7.81 0.89
CA ILE A 269 8.84 7.91 -0.10
C ILE A 269 9.97 8.72 0.50
N ASN A 270 11.07 8.05 0.80
CA ASN A 270 12.27 8.65 1.36
C ASN A 270 13.38 8.73 0.30
N CYS A 271 13.70 9.95 -0.12
CA CYS A 271 14.72 10.22 -1.12
C CYS A 271 16.15 10.25 -0.55
N ASN A 272 16.33 10.09 0.77
CA ASN A 272 17.62 10.04 1.49
C ASN A 272 18.62 11.16 1.07
N PHE A 273 18.08 12.34 0.78
CA PHE A 273 18.82 13.51 0.28
C PHE A 273 19.61 13.25 -1.00
N LYS A 274 19.15 12.33 -1.86
CA LYS A 274 19.79 12.00 -3.15
C LYS A 274 19.19 12.77 -4.32
N CYS A 275 17.86 12.93 -4.32
CA CYS A 275 17.10 13.50 -5.43
C CYS A 275 15.80 14.15 -4.96
N GLY A 276 15.10 14.83 -5.88
CA GLY A 276 13.68 15.15 -5.72
C GLY A 276 12.82 13.89 -5.87
N MET A 277 11.55 13.95 -5.51
CA MET A 277 10.69 12.76 -5.60
C MET A 277 10.18 12.55 -7.03
N ILE A 278 9.45 13.53 -7.58
CA ILE A 278 8.77 13.34 -8.87
C ILE A 278 8.86 14.59 -9.76
N GLN A 279 9.12 14.34 -11.04
CA GLN A 279 8.89 15.28 -12.12
C GLN A 279 7.79 14.74 -13.03
N GLN A 280 6.74 15.51 -13.28
CA GLN A 280 5.66 15.14 -14.18
C GLN A 280 5.26 16.26 -15.13
N GLU A 281 5.35 15.98 -16.43
CA GLU A 281 5.10 16.97 -17.50
C GLU A 281 3.66 16.94 -18.05
N LYS A 282 2.92 15.85 -17.83
CA LYS A 282 1.58 15.65 -18.40
C LYS A 282 0.67 14.87 -17.46
N GLY A 283 -0.63 15.08 -17.62
CA GLY A 283 -1.67 14.31 -16.94
C GLY A 283 -1.98 14.80 -15.53
N PHE A 284 -2.54 13.90 -14.73
CA PHE A 284 -3.01 14.17 -13.37
C PHE A 284 -2.07 13.53 -12.35
N LEU A 285 -1.74 14.26 -11.29
CA LEU A 285 -0.98 13.74 -10.15
C LEU A 285 -1.87 13.79 -8.91
N ILE A 286 -2.08 12.63 -8.29
CA ILE A 286 -2.86 12.49 -7.05
C ILE A 286 -1.93 11.93 -5.98
N VAL A 287 -1.74 12.68 -4.90
CA VAL A 287 -0.92 12.28 -3.74
C VAL A 287 -1.76 12.41 -2.47
N ASN A 288 -2.15 11.29 -1.89
CA ASN A 288 -3.03 11.26 -0.72
C ASN A 288 -2.39 10.53 0.45
N ASN A 289 -2.57 11.05 1.67
CA ASN A 289 -2.19 10.40 2.92
C ASN A 289 -0.74 9.86 2.94
N SER A 290 0.14 10.54 2.22
CA SER A 290 1.50 10.04 1.95
C SER A 290 2.55 10.91 2.62
N LYS A 291 3.78 10.43 2.68
CA LYS A 291 4.92 11.17 3.18
C LYS A 291 6.03 11.20 2.15
N ILE A 292 6.60 12.39 1.95
CA ILE A 292 7.72 12.62 1.06
C ILE A 292 8.84 13.19 1.90
N LEU A 293 9.92 12.43 2.05
CA LEU A 293 10.96 12.68 3.04
C LEU A 293 12.31 12.93 2.39
N HIS A 294 13.07 13.86 2.97
CA HIS A 294 14.50 14.04 2.73
C HIS A 294 14.84 14.22 1.25
N THR A 295 14.26 15.22 0.59
CA THR A 295 14.54 15.49 -0.84
C THR A 295 15.66 16.51 -1.01
N LYS A 296 16.52 16.30 -2.01
CA LYS A 296 17.65 17.19 -2.36
C LYS A 296 17.78 17.28 -3.89
N SER A 297 18.67 18.15 -4.39
CA SER A 297 18.97 18.33 -5.83
C SER A 297 17.90 19.13 -6.58
N GLU A 298 16.63 18.80 -6.40
CA GLU A 298 15.49 19.56 -6.95
C GLU A 298 14.35 19.62 -5.90
N ARG A 299 13.24 20.28 -6.26
CA ARG A 299 12.02 20.27 -5.45
C ARG A 299 11.48 18.85 -5.29
N ALA A 300 10.79 18.58 -4.18
CA ALA A 300 10.19 17.27 -3.95
C ALA A 300 9.21 16.89 -5.07
N ILE A 301 8.33 17.82 -5.46
CA ILE A 301 7.41 17.66 -6.59
C ILE A 301 7.64 18.79 -7.60
N HIS A 302 7.93 18.42 -8.85
CA HIS A 302 7.91 19.32 -10.00
C HIS A 302 6.76 18.93 -10.92
N PHE A 303 5.77 19.82 -11.04
CA PHE A 303 4.54 19.52 -11.76
C PHE A 303 4.24 20.55 -12.85
N ASP A 304 4.09 20.03 -14.08
CA ASP A 304 3.72 20.78 -15.29
C ASP A 304 2.55 20.11 -16.04
N GLY A 305 1.76 19.29 -15.33
CA GLY A 305 0.63 18.57 -15.90
C GLY A 305 -0.67 19.37 -15.98
N ALA A 306 -1.81 18.65 -16.01
CA ALA A 306 -3.13 19.26 -16.07
C ALA A 306 -3.66 19.64 -14.67
N ASN A 307 -3.55 18.72 -13.71
CA ASN A 307 -4.03 18.92 -12.34
C ASN A 307 -3.20 18.14 -11.31
N LEU A 308 -2.82 18.84 -10.25
CA LEU A 308 -2.22 18.28 -9.04
C LEU A 308 -3.27 18.28 -7.91
N THR A 309 -3.55 17.12 -7.34
CA THR A 309 -4.33 16.99 -6.11
C THR A 309 -3.44 16.40 -5.02
N MET A 310 -3.31 17.11 -3.90
CA MET A 310 -2.61 16.63 -2.72
C MET A 310 -3.52 16.74 -1.51
N ASN A 311 -3.70 15.63 -0.78
CA ASN A 311 -4.51 15.61 0.44
C ASN A 311 -3.82 14.84 1.57
N GLY A 312 -3.89 15.32 2.82
CA GLY A 312 -3.40 14.57 3.98
C GLY A 312 -1.89 14.24 3.92
N THR A 313 -1.13 14.95 3.09
CA THR A 313 0.24 14.57 2.70
C THR A 313 1.28 15.43 3.42
N MET A 314 2.36 14.79 3.87
CA MET A 314 3.49 15.45 4.53
C MET A 314 4.70 15.53 3.60
N ILE A 315 5.32 16.71 3.53
CA ILE A 315 6.66 16.89 2.96
C ILE A 315 7.60 17.35 4.07
N GLU A 316 8.67 16.59 4.30
CA GLU A 316 9.65 16.84 5.36
C GLU A 316 11.07 16.91 4.78
N ASP A 317 11.85 17.88 5.26
CA ASP A 317 13.26 18.06 4.92
C ASP A 317 13.50 18.20 3.41
N ALA A 318 12.77 19.13 2.78
CA ALA A 318 12.88 19.41 1.35
C ALA A 318 13.87 20.55 1.08
N MET A 319 15.14 20.19 0.84
CA MET A 319 16.27 21.12 0.82
C MET A 319 16.31 22.10 -0.38
N ASN A 320 15.57 21.81 -1.45
CA ASN A 320 15.43 22.71 -2.62
C ASN A 320 13.97 23.07 -2.90
N GLY A 321 13.08 22.76 -1.97
CA GLY A 321 11.69 23.19 -1.92
C GLY A 321 10.71 22.04 -2.00
N GLY A 322 9.48 22.25 -1.51
CA GLY A 322 8.45 21.20 -1.50
C GLY A 322 7.86 20.96 -2.90
N VAL A 323 7.01 21.87 -3.37
CA VAL A 323 6.21 21.70 -4.58
C VAL A 323 6.47 22.85 -5.56
N GLN A 324 6.57 22.51 -6.84
CA GLN A 324 6.58 23.44 -7.97
C GLN A 324 5.37 23.16 -8.87
N ILE A 325 4.62 24.20 -9.20
CA ILE A 325 3.47 24.14 -10.11
C ILE A 325 3.71 25.11 -11.25
N LEU A 326 3.71 24.64 -12.50
CA LEU A 326 4.12 25.41 -13.66
C LEU A 326 3.03 25.54 -14.74
N ASN A 327 3.22 26.54 -15.62
CA ASN A 327 2.49 26.78 -16.86
C ASN A 327 0.96 26.86 -16.70
N ARG A 328 0.23 25.83 -17.10
CA ARG A 328 -1.25 25.78 -17.05
C ARG A 328 -1.75 24.67 -16.13
N SER A 329 -0.93 24.31 -15.15
CA SER A 329 -1.27 23.32 -14.13
C SER A 329 -2.26 23.88 -13.13
N SER A 330 -3.43 23.27 -12.98
CA SER A 330 -4.28 23.53 -11.82
C SER A 330 -3.80 22.75 -10.60
N ALA A 331 -4.04 23.25 -9.39
CA ALA A 331 -3.63 22.54 -8.17
C ALA A 331 -4.62 22.71 -7.01
N ASN A 332 -4.84 21.63 -6.28
CA ASN A 332 -5.56 21.61 -5.00
C ASN A 332 -4.69 20.91 -3.95
N ILE A 333 -4.19 21.67 -2.98
CA ILE A 333 -3.34 21.18 -1.88
C ILE A 333 -4.12 21.41 -0.58
N ASP A 334 -4.61 20.33 0.03
CA ASP A 334 -5.49 20.41 1.19
C ASP A 334 -5.00 19.50 2.32
N ASP A 335 -5.10 19.96 3.57
CA ASP A 335 -4.70 19.18 4.76
C ASP A 335 -3.27 18.62 4.66
N CYS A 336 -2.35 19.41 4.08
CA CYS A 336 -0.95 19.04 3.92
C CYS A 336 -0.06 19.67 4.99
N SER A 337 1.03 18.97 5.34
CA SER A 337 2.04 19.46 6.28
C SER A 337 3.39 19.60 5.60
N PHE A 338 3.95 20.80 5.61
CA PHE A 338 5.28 21.11 5.11
C PHE A 338 6.20 21.42 6.29
N TYR A 339 7.23 20.59 6.48
CA TYR A 339 8.18 20.75 7.56
C TYR A 339 9.59 20.90 7.00
N HIS A 340 10.27 21.96 7.42
CA HIS A 340 11.68 22.23 7.09
C HIS A 340 11.97 22.16 5.58
N CYS A 341 11.24 23.00 4.82
CA CYS A 341 11.48 23.18 3.39
C CYS A 341 12.35 24.42 3.16
N GLU A 342 13.31 24.33 2.24
CA GLU A 342 14.21 25.43 1.89
C GLU A 342 14.19 25.71 0.39
N SER A 343 14.15 26.98 -0.02
CA SER A 343 14.32 27.35 -1.43
C SER A 343 14.70 28.82 -1.59
N GLU A 344 14.94 29.28 -2.82
CA GLU A 344 15.14 30.71 -3.09
C GLU A 344 13.83 31.50 -2.94
N HIS A 345 12.74 30.94 -3.48
CA HIS A 345 11.38 31.49 -3.43
C HIS A 345 10.39 30.37 -3.13
N GLY A 346 9.37 30.61 -2.31
CA GLY A 346 8.30 29.63 -2.09
C GLY A 346 8.84 28.31 -1.56
N ALA A 347 9.38 28.32 -0.33
CA ALA A 347 10.13 27.18 0.19
C ALA A 347 9.28 25.91 0.23
N ALA A 348 8.02 26.00 0.67
CA ALA A 348 7.09 24.89 0.61
C ALA A 348 6.42 24.79 -0.76
N VAL A 349 5.87 25.89 -1.28
CA VAL A 349 5.15 25.90 -2.56
C VAL A 349 5.58 27.09 -3.42
N TYR A 350 6.00 26.80 -4.65
CA TYR A 350 6.23 27.78 -5.70
C TYR A 350 5.25 27.53 -6.84
N CYS A 351 4.47 28.55 -7.17
CA CYS A 351 3.45 28.48 -8.20
C CYS A 351 3.71 29.55 -9.27
N ASP A 352 4.11 29.07 -10.45
CA ASP A 352 4.24 29.83 -11.70
C ASP A 352 3.26 29.25 -12.73
N SER A 353 2.01 29.13 -12.29
CA SER A 353 0.90 28.67 -13.12
C SER A 353 -0.12 29.79 -13.35
N LEU A 354 -0.66 29.79 -14.56
CA LEU A 354 -1.75 30.66 -14.99
C LEU A 354 -3.14 30.10 -14.63
N SER A 355 -3.22 28.83 -14.22
CA SER A 355 -4.48 28.17 -13.82
C SER A 355 -4.74 28.28 -12.32
N ASP A 356 -5.89 27.81 -11.87
CA ASP A 356 -6.33 27.95 -10.48
C ASP A 356 -5.50 27.06 -9.54
N THR A 357 -5.10 27.64 -8.40
CA THR A 357 -4.32 26.98 -7.37
C THR A 357 -4.93 27.30 -6.01
N ARG A 358 -5.40 26.26 -5.32
CA ARG A 358 -5.99 26.33 -3.98
C ARG A 358 -5.09 25.62 -2.98
N ILE A 359 -4.79 26.29 -1.88
CA ILE A 359 -4.01 25.77 -0.76
C ILE A 359 -4.83 25.97 0.51
N SER A 360 -5.23 24.90 1.17
CA SER A 360 -6.10 25.00 2.34
C SER A 360 -5.77 24.03 3.45
N ASN A 361 -6.13 24.40 4.68
CA ASN A 361 -5.97 23.56 5.86
C ASN A 361 -4.53 23.05 6.05
N CYS A 362 -3.54 23.76 5.47
CA CYS A 362 -2.16 23.30 5.46
C CYS A 362 -1.39 23.86 6.66
N ARG A 363 -0.40 23.10 7.12
CA ARG A 363 0.55 23.54 8.14
C ARG A 363 1.94 23.70 7.53
N PHE A 364 2.52 24.89 7.67
CA PHE A 364 3.88 25.21 7.26
C PHE A 364 4.72 25.45 8.50
N ARG A 365 5.78 24.67 8.68
CA ARG A 365 6.64 24.77 9.87
C ARG A 365 8.11 24.79 9.48
N SER A 366 8.82 25.82 9.95
CA SER A 366 10.24 26.01 9.68
C SER A 366 10.57 26.07 8.18
N CYS A 367 9.67 26.59 7.35
CA CYS A 367 9.90 26.79 5.92
C CYS A 367 10.69 28.08 5.69
N ASN A 368 11.81 28.00 4.97
CA ASN A 368 12.75 29.10 4.81
C ASN A 368 13.01 29.39 3.32
N ALA A 369 12.51 30.52 2.83
CA ALA A 369 12.90 31.07 1.55
C ALA A 369 14.05 32.08 1.72
N LYS A 370 14.97 32.11 0.75
CA LYS A 370 16.10 33.06 0.77
C LYS A 370 15.66 34.51 0.50
N TYR A 371 14.65 34.70 -0.35
CA TYR A 371 14.23 36.02 -0.80
C TYR A 371 12.82 36.40 -0.33
N ILE A 372 11.78 35.72 -0.84
CA ILE A 372 10.36 36.02 -0.55
C ILE A 372 9.50 34.76 -0.69
N GLY A 373 8.34 34.75 -0.04
CA GLY A 373 7.45 33.59 0.02
C GLY A 373 8.04 32.49 0.89
N GLY A 374 8.23 32.78 2.19
CA GLY A 374 8.84 31.87 3.15
C GLY A 374 8.20 30.49 3.20
N ALA A 375 6.89 30.42 3.05
CA ALA A 375 6.14 29.20 2.79
C ALA A 375 5.70 29.12 1.32
N VAL A 376 4.95 30.13 0.85
CA VAL A 376 4.26 30.08 -0.44
C VAL A 376 4.64 31.30 -1.29
N TYR A 377 4.96 31.05 -2.56
CA TYR A 377 5.22 32.08 -3.55
C TYR A 377 4.36 31.88 -4.80
N PHE A 378 3.56 32.88 -5.14
CA PHE A 378 2.89 32.98 -6.43
C PHE A 378 3.63 33.95 -7.37
N ALA A 379 4.01 33.49 -8.55
CA ALA A 379 4.75 34.31 -9.52
C ALA A 379 3.89 35.47 -10.09
N TYR A 380 2.59 35.26 -10.21
CA TYR A 380 1.62 36.26 -10.65
C TYR A 380 0.58 36.48 -9.55
N LYS A 381 0.06 37.70 -9.43
CA LYS A 381 -1.12 38.02 -8.63
C LYS A 381 -2.37 37.95 -9.52
N LYS A 382 -3.23 36.95 -9.33
CA LYS A 382 -4.44 36.76 -10.17
C LYS A 382 -5.59 36.11 -9.41
N TYR A 383 -6.80 36.21 -9.97
CA TYR A 383 -7.96 35.42 -9.52
C TYR A 383 -7.70 33.92 -9.68
N GLY A 384 -8.30 33.12 -8.79
CA GLY A 384 -8.14 31.66 -8.74
C GLY A 384 -6.92 31.18 -7.95
N GLN A 385 -6.16 32.09 -7.33
CA GLN A 385 -5.13 31.76 -6.34
C GLN A 385 -5.70 31.96 -4.94
N GLU A 386 -5.99 30.86 -4.26
CA GLU A 386 -6.66 30.86 -2.96
C GLU A 386 -5.78 30.21 -1.91
N ILE A 387 -5.60 30.89 -0.78
CA ILE A 387 -4.97 30.33 0.40
C ILE A 387 -5.78 30.69 1.64
N TYR A 388 -6.22 29.68 2.40
CA TYR A 388 -7.07 29.91 3.58
C TYR A 388 -6.95 28.77 4.59
N SER A 389 -7.26 29.06 5.85
CA SER A 389 -7.17 28.10 6.97
C SER A 389 -5.79 27.45 7.14
N CYS A 390 -4.72 28.15 6.77
CA CYS A 390 -3.35 27.65 6.89
C CYS A 390 -2.64 28.17 8.14
N GLU A 391 -1.78 27.34 8.74
CA GLU A 391 -0.96 27.68 9.91
C GLU A 391 0.51 27.85 9.51
N TYR A 392 1.16 28.92 9.99
CA TYR A 392 2.57 29.20 9.72
C TYR A 392 3.37 29.32 11.01
N ILE A 393 4.35 28.42 11.20
CA ILE A 393 5.15 28.34 12.42
C ILE A 393 6.62 28.51 12.05
N LYS A 394 7.26 29.57 12.55
CA LYS A 394 8.71 29.82 12.36
C LYS A 394 9.16 29.80 10.89
N CYS A 395 8.33 30.30 9.97
CA CYS A 395 8.70 30.41 8.56
C CYS A 395 9.43 31.73 8.30
N ASN A 396 10.41 31.72 7.39
CA ASN A 396 11.20 32.91 7.02
C ASN A 396 11.22 33.11 5.50
N PRO A 397 11.21 34.34 4.99
CA PRO A 397 11.18 35.60 5.74
C PRO A 397 9.80 35.84 6.40
N GLN A 398 9.80 36.39 7.63
CA GLN A 398 8.56 36.58 8.41
C GLN A 398 7.65 37.67 7.84
N ASP A 399 8.24 38.65 7.16
CA ASP A 399 7.57 39.75 6.46
C ASP A 399 7.03 39.34 5.07
N SER A 400 7.35 38.13 4.60
CA SER A 400 6.83 37.60 3.34
C SER A 400 6.69 36.08 3.43
N ILE A 401 5.86 35.59 4.36
CA ILE A 401 5.57 34.15 4.50
C ILE A 401 4.79 33.64 3.29
N VAL A 402 3.79 34.40 2.86
CA VAL A 402 3.03 34.18 1.62
C VAL A 402 3.24 35.40 0.74
N PHE A 403 3.52 35.17 -0.54
CA PHE A 403 3.72 36.23 -1.51
C PHE A 403 2.73 36.13 -2.67
N ASN A 404 2.14 37.28 -3.04
CA ASN A 404 1.20 37.44 -4.15
C ASN A 404 -0.10 36.62 -4.05
N ASP A 405 -0.56 36.32 -2.85
CA ASP A 405 -1.88 35.73 -2.66
C ASP A 405 -3.02 36.73 -2.95
N PHE A 406 -4.17 36.16 -3.34
CA PHE A 406 -5.42 36.88 -3.53
C PHE A 406 -6.36 36.52 -2.37
N THR A 407 -5.89 36.70 -1.13
CA THR A 407 -6.76 36.60 0.04
C THR A 407 -7.81 37.71 -0.04
N GLN A 408 -9.09 37.33 -0.17
CA GLN A 408 -10.17 38.24 0.20
C GLN A 408 -10.13 38.32 1.73
N GLU A 409 -9.81 39.49 2.27
CA GLU A 409 -10.04 39.77 3.69
C GLU A 409 -11.54 39.59 3.95
N GLU A 410 -11.92 38.54 4.70
CA GLU A 410 -13.23 38.46 5.37
C GLU A 410 -13.17 39.14 6.74
#